data_AF-A0A7Y0E2C7-F1
#
_entry.id   AF-A0A7Y0E2C7-F1
#
_cell.length_a   1.000
_cell.length_b   1.000
_cell.length_c   1.000
_cell.angle_alpha   90.00
_cell.angle_beta   90.00
_cell.angle_gamma   90.00
#
_symmetry.space_group_name_H-M   'P 1'
#
loop_
_entity.id
_entity.type
_entity.pdbx_description
1 polymer ?
#
loop_
_entity_poly.entity_id
_entity_poly.type
_entity_poly.pdbx_seq_one_letter_code
_entity_poly.pdbx_strand_id
1 'polypeptide(L)' 'MTIIGDVLKELFKMFVADLRLTIAVLIGVGGLATLRHATEISPMSAGLILLVYCLAVLSEAVYREAKRKKAAR' A
#
# COMPACT_ATOMS: atom_id res chain seq x y z
N MET A 1 -5.52 -2.63 -32.66
CA MET A 1 -5.04 -1.28 -32.32
C MET A 1 -6.24 -0.40 -32.07
N THR A 2 -6.71 -0.37 -30.83
CA THR A 2 -7.66 0.64 -30.37
C THR A 2 -7.00 1.30 -29.18
N ILE A 3 -6.55 2.55 -29.37
CA ILE A 3 -5.91 3.38 -28.33
C ILE A 3 -6.70 3.34 -27.01
N ILE A 4 -8.02 3.29 -27.10
CA ILE A 4 -8.95 3.18 -25.97
C ILE A 4 -8.69 1.91 -25.13
N GLY A 5 -8.43 0.77 -25.78
CA GLY A 5 -8.15 -0.49 -25.09
C GLY A 5 -6.80 -0.48 -24.36
N ASP A 6 -5.78 0.18 -24.93
CA ASP A 6 -4.47 0.31 -24.29
C ASP A 6 -4.54 1.24 -23.08
N VAL A 7 -5.22 2.39 -23.21
CA VAL A 7 -5.39 3.34 -22.09
C VAL A 7 -6.20 2.73 -20.95
N LEU A 8 -7.28 1.99 -21.23
CA LEU A 8 -8.01 1.25 -20.20
C LEU A 8 -7.11 0.24 -19.49
N LYS A 9 -6.27 -0.49 -20.22
CA LYS A 9 -5.34 -1.47 -19.65
C LYS A 9 -4.25 -0.80 -18.80
N GLU A 10 -3.72 0.32 -19.25
CA GLU A 10 -2.75 1.15 -18.51
C GLU A 10 -3.36 1.71 -17.23
N LEU A 11 -4.58 2.25 -17.34
CA LEU A 11 -5.34 2.82 -16.22
C LEU A 11 -5.65 1.74 -15.20
N PHE A 12 -6.13 0.56 -15.60
CA PHE A 12 -6.30 -0.58 -14.70
C PHE A 12 -4.99 -1.00 -14.03
N LYS A 13 -3.86 -0.95 -14.74
CA LYS A 13 -2.55 -1.34 -14.18
C LYS A 13 -2.04 -0.35 -13.13
N MET A 14 -2.27 0.95 -13.33
CA MET A 14 -2.03 1.99 -12.33
C MET A 14 -3.03 1.89 -11.16
N PHE A 15 -4.33 1.77 -11.45
CA PHE A 15 -5.39 1.69 -10.44
C PHE A 15 -5.27 0.45 -9.55
N VAL A 16 -4.86 -0.71 -10.11
CA VAL A 16 -4.65 -1.94 -9.32
C VAL A 16 -3.42 -1.80 -8.41
N ALA A 17 -2.39 -1.07 -8.83
CA ALA A 17 -1.26 -0.76 -7.96
C ALA A 17 -1.71 0.14 -6.80
N ASP A 18 -2.48 1.18 -7.09
CA ASP A 18 -3.06 2.11 -6.11
C ASP A 18 -4.08 1.43 -5.17
N LEU A 19 -4.94 0.58 -5.71
CA LEU A 19 -5.93 -0.18 -4.95
C LEU A 19 -5.26 -1.16 -3.99
N ARG A 20 -4.20 -1.85 -4.44
CA ARG A 20 -3.43 -2.73 -3.56
C ARG A 20 -2.74 -1.96 -2.43
N LEU A 21 -2.20 -0.78 -2.72
CA LEU A 21 -1.62 0.10 -1.71
C LEU A 21 -2.67 0.54 -0.70
N THR A 22 -3.84 0.94 -1.21
CA THR A 22 -5.00 1.35 -0.40
C THR A 22 -5.46 0.20 0.50
N ILE A 23 -5.56 -1.02 -0.02
CA ILE A 23 -5.90 -2.22 0.75
C ILE A 23 -4.85 -2.48 1.83
N ALA A 24 -3.55 -2.37 1.53
CA ALA A 24 -2.50 -2.54 2.52
C ALA A 24 -2.64 -1.52 3.67
N VAL A 25 -2.87 -0.25 3.35
CA VAL A 25 -3.10 0.79 4.37
C VAL A 25 -4.36 0.50 5.19
N LEU A 26 -5.47 0.11 4.55
CA LEU A 26 -6.72 -0.25 5.23
C LEU A 26 -6.55 -1.45 6.16
N ILE A 27 -5.81 -2.48 5.74
CA ILE A 27 -5.49 -3.64 6.58
C ILE A 27 -4.64 -3.22 7.78
N GLY A 28 -3.64 -2.35 7.57
CA GLY A 28 -2.81 -1.83 8.65
C GLY A 28 -3.60 -1.06 9.69
N VAL A 29 -4.39 -0.09 9.25
CA VAL A 29 -5.21 0.75 10.13
C VAL A 29 -6.29 -0.07 10.82
N GLY A 30 -7.03 -0.90 10.08
CA GLY A 30 -8.07 -1.76 10.61
C GLY A 30 -7.52 -2.80 11.60
N GLY A 31 -6.39 -3.43 11.24
CA GLY A 31 -5.67 -4.35 12.13
C GLY A 31 -5.23 -3.65 13.42
N LEU A 32 -4.63 -2.47 13.32
CA LEU A 32 -4.21 -1.74 14.52
C LEU A 32 -5.40 -1.32 15.39
N ALA A 33 -6.52 -0.94 14.79
CA ALA A 33 -7.76 -0.61 15.50
C ALA A 33 -8.33 -1.82 16.26
N THR A 34 -8.35 -3.00 15.61
CA THR A 34 -8.77 -4.24 16.29
C THR A 34 -7.81 -4.63 17.42
N LEU A 35 -6.50 -4.46 17.20
CA LEU A 35 -5.47 -4.79 18.19
C LEU A 35 -5.56 -3.87 19.42
N ARG A 36 -5.77 -2.58 19.19
CA ARG A 36 -6.08 -1.59 20.24
C ARG A 36 -7.31 -1.94 21.06
N HIS A 37 -8.30 -2.56 20.43
CA HIS A 37 -9.51 -2.97 21.15
C HIS A 37 -9.28 -4.24 21.98
N ALA A 38 -8.39 -5.12 21.51
CA ALA A 38 -8.04 -6.37 22.19
C ALA A 38 -6.94 -6.21 23.27
N THR A 39 -6.14 -5.16 23.22
CA THR A 39 -5.01 -4.91 24.14
C THR A 39 -4.91 -3.45 24.54
N GLU A 40 -4.64 -3.17 25.81
CA GLU A 40 -4.35 -1.82 26.31
C GLU A 40 -2.94 -1.36 25.87
N ILE A 41 -2.81 -1.09 24.58
CA ILE A 41 -1.61 -0.47 24.01
C ILE A 41 -1.74 1.04 24.22
N SER A 42 -0.69 1.69 24.73
CA SER A 42 -0.64 3.15 24.88
C SER A 42 -0.84 3.88 23.55
N PRO A 43 -1.45 5.09 23.56
CA PRO A 43 -1.60 5.90 22.35
C PRO A 43 -0.34 6.14 21.56
N MET A 44 0.76 6.34 22.27
CA MET A 44 2.06 6.63 21.68
C MET A 44 2.64 5.42 20.95
N SER A 45 2.59 4.23 21.56
CA SER A 45 3.13 3.01 20.96
C SER A 45 2.33 2.57 19.75
N ALA A 46 1.01 2.69 19.78
CA ALA A 46 0.17 2.43 18.62
C ALA A 46 0.48 3.35 17.44
N GLY A 47 0.69 4.66 17.69
CA GLY A 47 1.11 5.61 16.66
C GLY A 47 2.46 5.22 16.05
N LEU A 48 3.40 4.76 16.87
CA LEU A 48 4.73 4.31 16.43
C LEU A 48 4.63 3.05 15.54
N ILE A 49 3.78 2.07 15.92
CA ILE A 49 3.54 0.87 15.10
C ILE A 49 2.91 1.25 13.76
N LEU A 50 1.93 2.14 13.75
CA LEU A 50 1.29 2.63 12.52
C LEU A 50 2.28 3.35 11.61
N LEU A 51 3.17 4.16 12.18
CA LEU A 51 4.20 4.87 11.44
C LEU A 51 5.18 3.89 10.79
N VAL A 52 5.69 2.92 11.55
CA VAL A 52 6.58 1.87 11.03
C VAL A 52 5.89 1.05 9.94
N TYR A 53 4.62 0.69 10.15
CA TYR A 53 3.82 -0.03 9.16
C TYR A 53 3.66 0.79 7.87
N CYS A 54 3.34 2.08 7.98
CA CYS A 54 3.19 2.97 6.84
C CYS A 54 4.51 3.10 6.05
N LEU A 55 5.64 3.28 6.75
CA LEU A 55 6.96 3.27 6.10
C LEU A 55 7.24 1.96 5.37
N ALA A 56 6.92 0.82 5.98
CA ALA A 56 7.13 -0.48 5.34
C ALA A 56 6.30 -0.63 4.05
N VAL A 57 5.01 -0.27 4.08
CA VAL A 57 4.13 -0.29 2.91
C VAL A 57 4.64 0.64 1.81
N LEU A 58 5.03 1.87 2.19
CA LEU A 58 5.56 2.86 1.24
C LEU A 58 6.87 2.38 0.61
N SER A 59 7.77 1.81 1.42
CA SER A 59 9.03 1.23 0.97
C SER A 59 8.78 0.10 -0.03
N GLU A 60 7.89 -0.84 0.29
CA GLU A 60 7.56 -1.96 -0.61
C GLU A 60 6.99 -1.46 -1.94
N ALA A 61 6.15 -0.42 -1.90
CA ALA A 61 5.62 0.22 -3.10
C ALA A 61 6.73 0.84 -3.96
N VAL A 62 7.62 1.61 -3.34
CA VAL A 62 8.77 2.23 -4.02
C VAL A 62 9.72 1.17 -4.59
N TYR A 63 10.08 0.15 -3.81
CA TYR A 63 10.95 -0.95 -4.27
C TYR A 63 10.33 -1.72 -5.44
N ARG A 64 9.02 -1.95 -5.40
CA ARG A 64 8.29 -2.64 -6.47
C ARG A 64 8.30 -1.82 -7.76
N GLU A 65 8.04 -0.52 -7.68
CA GLU A 65 8.10 0.38 -8.84
C GLU A 65 9.54 0.52 -9.36
N ALA A 66 10.53 0.64 -8.47
CA ALA A 66 11.94 0.64 -8.85
C ALA A 66 12.35 -0.65 -9.56
N LYS A 67 11.90 -1.82 -9.07
CA LYS A 67 12.15 -3.12 -9.69
C LYS A 67 11.47 -3.25 -11.05
N ARG A 68 10.23 -2.76 -11.20
CA ARG A 68 9.51 -2.74 -12.48
C ARG A 68 10.22 -1.89 -13.52
N LYS A 69 10.72 -0.71 -13.13
CA LYS A 69 11.54 0.15 -13.99
C LYS A 69 12.88 -0.47 -14.36
N LYS A 70 13.52 -1.21 -13.44
CA LYS A 70 14.77 -1.92 -13.71
C LYS A 70 14.59 -3.10 -14.67
N ALA A 71 13.46 -3.79 -14.64
CA ALA A 71 13.15 -4.92 -15.51
C ALA A 71 12.72 -4.50 -16.93
N ALA A 72 12.40 -3.22 -17.13
CA ALA A 72 12.04 -2.65 -18.44
C ALA A 72 13.23 -1.96 -19.14
N ARG A 73 14.44 -2.05 -18.55
CA ARG A 73 15.68 -1.50 -19.07
C ARG A 73 16.62 -2.64 -19.45
#